data_AF-A0A0P7KZU9-F1
#
_entry.id   AF-A0A0P7KZU9-F1
#
_cell.length_a   1.000
_cell.length_b   1.000
_cell.length_c   1.000
_cell.angle_alpha   90.00
_cell.angle_beta   90.00
_cell.angle_gamma   90.00
#
_symmetry.space_group_name_H-M   'P 1'
#
loop_
_entity.id
_entity.type
_entity.pdbx_description
1 polymer ?
#
loop_
_entity_poly.entity_id
_entity_poly.type
_entity_poly.pdbx_seq_one_letter_code
_entity_poly.pdbx_strand_id
1 'polypeptide(L)'
;MDTTLSLQANLYPRITPAGAYYAVSNNTVSASRTLLHGLLKANSDELISTEKLLAWSDTSDINIALNLLYRLQRLEFLYGDESPTVDNIHLTDEQLPDLLAKLSNIGRALLADQNGLYFANAGFHHETAEEVGILASEVVAVGERHQLLLKNNLNIHHTAWGICDPSGQTELTFFPLYIGQSKLILVIGGVPDLNQEAFVSLIKALSNR
;
A
#
# COMPACT_ATOMS: atom_id res chain seq x y z
N MET A 1 -14.62 3.54 31.17
CA MET A 1 -13.51 4.37 31.68
C MET A 1 -13.05 5.20 30.50
N ASP A 2 -13.34 6.50 30.51
CA ASP A 2 -12.85 7.40 29.47
C ASP A 2 -11.35 7.60 29.68
N THR A 3 -10.55 6.77 29.02
CA THR A 3 -9.11 7.03 28.88
C THR A 3 -8.95 8.25 28.01
N THR A 4 -8.60 9.38 28.62
CA THR A 4 -8.18 10.59 27.91
C THR A 4 -6.93 10.23 27.10
N LEU A 5 -7.09 10.02 25.80
CA LEU A 5 -5.97 9.80 24.90
C LEU A 5 -5.12 11.08 24.83
N SER A 6 -3.80 10.93 24.77
CA SER A 6 -2.87 12.05 24.62
C SER A 6 -1.79 11.68 23.60
N LEU A 7 -1.24 12.69 22.93
CA LEU A 7 -0.23 12.51 21.89
C LEU A 7 1.17 12.52 22.50
N GLN A 8 1.99 11.54 22.13
CA GLN A 8 3.43 11.56 22.39
C GLN A 8 4.14 12.27 21.23
N ALA A 9 4.32 13.60 21.36
CA ALA A 9 4.85 14.45 20.30
C ALA A 9 6.36 14.31 20.06
N ASN A 10 7.05 13.43 20.80
CA ASN A 10 8.48 13.14 20.67
C ASN A 10 8.76 11.90 19.81
N LEU A 11 7.76 11.38 19.09
CA LEU A 11 7.88 10.18 18.26
C LEU A 11 7.68 10.51 16.77
N TYR A 12 8.34 9.72 15.94
CA TYR A 12 8.16 9.70 14.49
C TYR A 12 7.08 8.68 14.13
N PRO A 13 6.03 9.06 13.38
CA PRO A 13 5.00 8.12 13.00
C PRO A 13 5.52 7.16 11.92
N ARG A 14 5.36 5.85 12.15
CA ARG A 14 5.82 4.80 11.25
C ARG A 14 4.67 3.90 10.84
N ILE A 15 4.50 3.71 9.54
CA ILE A 15 3.48 2.84 8.96
C ILE A 15 4.06 1.43 8.81
N THR A 16 3.29 0.42 9.21
CA THR A 16 3.67 -0.98 8.98
C THR A 16 3.31 -1.42 7.55
N PRO A 17 3.88 -2.51 7.04
CA PRO A 17 3.47 -3.08 5.75
C PRO A 17 1.97 -3.38 5.68
N ALA A 18 1.37 -3.85 6.78
CA ALA A 18 -0.07 -4.05 6.90
C ALA A 18 -0.86 -2.74 6.77
N GLY A 19 -0.41 -1.67 7.43
CA GLY A 19 -1.01 -0.34 7.31
C GLY A 19 -0.91 0.22 5.90
N ALA A 20 0.25 0.08 5.25
CA ALA A 20 0.45 0.48 3.86
C ALA A 20 -0.49 -0.28 2.91
N TYR A 21 -0.60 -1.60 3.07
CA TYR A 21 -1.50 -2.43 2.25
C TYR A 21 -2.97 -2.06 2.48
N TYR A 22 -3.38 -1.86 3.74
CA TYR A 22 -4.74 -1.42 4.06
C TYR A 22 -5.09 -0.08 3.39
N ALA A 23 -4.15 0.88 3.39
CA ALA A 23 -4.33 2.19 2.79
C ALA A 23 -4.66 2.09 1.29
N VAL A 24 -3.98 1.20 0.56
CA VAL A 24 -4.01 1.17 -0.91
C VAL A 24 -4.82 0.02 -1.51
N SER A 25 -5.34 -0.90 -0.70
CA SER A 25 -6.03 -2.12 -1.18
C SER A 25 -7.40 -1.90 -1.83
N ASN A 26 -8.05 -0.76 -1.60
CA ASN A 26 -9.29 -0.35 -2.28
C ASN A 26 -9.49 1.17 -2.17
N ASN A 27 -10.42 1.71 -2.97
CA ASN A 27 -10.77 3.13 -3.01
C ASN A 27 -11.94 3.53 -2.10
N THR A 28 -12.31 2.71 -1.11
CA THR A 28 -13.43 3.04 -0.22
C THR A 28 -13.01 4.14 0.74
N VAL A 29 -13.69 5.28 0.66
CA VAL A 29 -13.46 6.43 1.53
C VAL A 29 -13.65 6.02 2.99
N SER A 30 -12.62 6.25 3.81
CA SER A 30 -12.69 6.02 5.25
C SER A 30 -11.65 6.89 5.96
N ALA A 31 -11.99 7.37 7.16
CA ALA A 31 -11.07 8.16 7.98
C ALA A 31 -9.73 7.44 8.22
N SER A 32 -9.75 6.11 8.38
CA SER A 32 -8.53 5.30 8.50
C SER A 32 -7.62 5.43 7.29
N ARG A 33 -8.17 5.34 6.07
CA ARG A 33 -7.38 5.50 4.84
C ARG A 33 -6.90 6.94 4.67
N THR A 34 -7.74 7.92 5.01
CA THR A 34 -7.35 9.34 4.99
C THR A 34 -6.09 9.57 5.83
N LEU A 35 -6.10 9.14 7.10
CA LEU A 35 -4.93 9.28 7.98
C LEU A 35 -3.71 8.52 7.46
N LEU A 36 -3.87 7.27 7.01
CA LEU A 36 -2.75 6.48 6.49
C LEU A 36 -2.16 7.09 5.20
N HIS A 37 -2.99 7.60 4.29
CA HIS A 37 -2.49 8.31 3.11
C HIS A 37 -1.79 9.62 3.47
N GLY A 38 -2.31 10.38 4.44
CA GLY A 38 -1.64 11.58 4.95
C GLY A 38 -0.24 11.26 5.50
N LEU A 39 -0.13 10.17 6.27
CA LEU A 39 1.15 9.68 6.81
C LEU A 39 2.09 9.11 5.73
N LEU A 40 1.58 8.45 4.68
CA LEU A 40 2.39 7.96 3.55
C LEU A 40 2.99 9.11 2.73
N LYS A 41 2.34 10.27 2.71
CA LYS A 41 2.82 11.50 2.05
C LYS A 41 3.66 12.39 2.96
N ALA A 42 3.64 12.12 4.27
CA ALA A 42 4.40 12.89 5.24
C ALA A 42 5.90 12.63 5.09
N ASN A 43 6.71 13.62 5.44
CA ASN A 43 8.14 13.46 5.55
C ASN A 43 8.46 12.49 6.71
N SER A 44 9.33 11.50 6.50
CA SER A 44 9.70 10.51 7.53
C SER A 44 10.52 11.10 8.67
N ASP A 45 11.14 12.26 8.45
CA ASP A 45 12.00 12.95 9.41
C ASP A 45 11.22 13.92 10.32
N GLU A 46 9.90 13.86 10.27
CA GLU A 46 9.04 14.78 10.98
C GLU A 46 8.40 14.13 12.21
N LEU A 47 8.61 14.75 13.37
CA LEU A 47 7.89 14.42 14.60
C LEU A 47 6.38 14.65 14.42
N ILE A 48 5.59 13.80 15.08
CA ILE A 48 4.14 13.97 15.15
C ILE A 48 3.77 15.20 15.99
N SER A 49 2.76 15.94 15.56
CA SER A 49 2.17 17.05 16.32
C SER A 49 0.65 17.05 16.18
N THR A 50 -0.03 17.79 17.04
CA THR A 50 -1.50 17.97 16.97
C THR A 50 -1.91 18.54 15.62
N GLU A 51 -1.21 19.55 15.13
CA GLU A 51 -1.49 20.22 13.87
C GLU A 51 -1.35 19.25 12.69
N LYS A 52 -0.28 18.43 12.69
CA LYS A 52 -0.05 17.43 11.66
C LYS A 52 -1.08 16.31 11.69
N LEU A 53 -1.40 15.81 12.89
CA LEU A 53 -2.39 14.75 13.05
C LEU A 53 -3.77 15.19 12.54
N LEU A 54 -4.19 16.42 12.86
CA LEU A 54 -5.43 17.01 12.35
C LEU A 54 -5.38 17.15 10.82
N ALA A 55 -4.27 17.63 10.27
CA ALA A 55 -4.08 17.78 8.82
C ALA A 55 -4.12 16.42 8.08
N TRP A 56 -3.42 15.40 8.58
CA TRP A 56 -3.39 14.08 7.95
C TRP A 56 -4.72 13.33 8.07
N SER A 57 -5.49 13.55 9.13
CA SER A 57 -6.79 12.91 9.33
C SER A 57 -7.96 13.66 8.71
N ASP A 58 -7.72 14.84 8.12
CA ASP A 58 -8.74 15.72 7.54
C ASP A 58 -9.89 16.02 8.52
N THR A 59 -9.53 16.44 9.73
CA THR A 59 -10.49 16.79 10.78
C THR A 59 -10.02 18.00 11.59
N SER A 60 -10.96 18.70 12.20
CA SER A 60 -10.70 19.80 13.13
C SER A 60 -10.83 19.40 14.60
N ASP A 61 -11.27 18.17 14.90
CA ASP A 61 -11.44 17.66 16.27
C ASP A 61 -10.31 16.71 16.67
N ILE A 62 -9.49 17.14 17.62
CA ILE A 62 -8.35 16.37 18.11
C ILE A 62 -8.76 15.06 18.79
N ASN A 63 -9.93 15.00 19.42
CA ASN A 63 -10.39 13.78 20.06
C ASN A 63 -10.73 12.71 19.02
N ILE A 64 -11.34 13.12 17.90
CA ILE A 64 -11.62 12.22 16.77
C ILE A 64 -10.30 11.70 16.19
N ALA A 65 -9.33 12.59 15.98
CA ALA A 65 -8.03 12.23 15.41
C ALA A 65 -7.23 11.29 16.32
N LEU A 66 -7.22 11.53 17.64
CA LEU A 66 -6.55 10.67 18.62
C LEU A 66 -7.20 9.29 18.73
N ASN A 67 -8.54 9.23 18.77
CA ASN A 67 -9.26 7.95 18.78
C ASN A 67 -8.97 7.13 17.51
N LEU A 68 -8.90 7.82 16.36
CA LEU A 68 -8.54 7.19 15.10
C LEU A 68 -7.11 6.65 15.13
N LEU A 69 -6.14 7.48 15.55
CA LEU A 69 -4.73 7.08 15.68
C LEU A 69 -4.58 5.86 16.59
N TYR A 70 -5.19 5.91 17.78
CA TYR A 70 -5.17 4.80 18.74
C TYR A 70 -5.78 3.52 18.15
N ARG A 71 -6.89 3.62 17.41
CA ARG A 71 -7.48 2.47 16.74
C ARG A 71 -6.52 1.86 15.70
N LEU A 72 -5.83 2.67 14.92
CA LEU A 72 -4.86 2.18 13.93
C LEU A 72 -3.63 1.54 14.58
N GLN A 73 -3.17 2.07 15.72
CA GLN A 73 -2.13 1.44 16.54
C GLN A 73 -2.59 0.09 17.08
N ARG A 74 -3.83 -0.02 17.56
CA ARG A 74 -4.45 -1.27 18.02
C ARG A 74 -4.59 -2.32 16.92
N LEU A 75 -4.64 -1.90 15.65
CA LEU A 75 -4.64 -2.77 14.47
C LEU A 75 -3.23 -3.04 13.94
N GLU A 76 -2.19 -2.53 14.61
CA GLU A 76 -0.79 -2.66 14.20
C GLU A 76 -0.52 -2.07 12.79
N PHE A 77 -1.29 -1.07 12.37
CA PHE A 77 -1.10 -0.41 11.08
C PHE A 77 -0.05 0.69 11.15
N LEU A 78 0.22 1.21 12.34
CA LEU A 78 1.24 2.21 12.58
C LEU A 78 1.70 2.17 14.05
N TYR A 79 2.90 2.70 14.28
CA TYR A 79 3.47 2.89 15.61
C TYR A 79 4.27 4.20 15.66
N GLY A 80 4.70 4.59 16.85
CA GLY A 80 5.66 5.68 17.03
C GLY A 80 7.06 5.11 17.25
N ASP A 81 8.06 5.68 16.59
CA ASP A 81 9.47 5.32 16.72
C ASP A 81 10.24 6.51 17.34
N GLU A 82 11.28 6.23 18.12
CA GLU A 82 12.14 7.27 18.70
C GLU A 82 13.11 7.84 17.66
N SER A 83 13.33 7.10 16.58
CA SER A 83 14.23 7.47 15.49
C SER A 83 13.46 7.76 14.20
N PRO A 84 13.89 8.76 13.40
CA PRO A 84 13.32 8.97 12.09
C PRO A 84 13.61 7.76 11.21
N THR A 85 12.70 7.47 10.29
CA THR A 85 12.97 6.43 9.29
C THR A 85 13.92 7.00 8.25
N VAL A 86 15.01 6.29 7.97
CA VAL A 86 15.86 6.55 6.80
C VAL A 86 15.12 6.05 5.56
N ASP A 87 14.02 6.72 5.21
CA ASP A 87 13.31 6.44 3.98
C ASP A 87 14.04 7.13 2.84
N ASN A 88 14.28 6.39 1.76
CA ASN A 88 14.64 6.99 0.49
C ASN A 88 13.38 7.65 -0.09
N ILE A 89 12.97 8.80 0.47
CA ILE A 89 11.84 9.63 0.01
C ILE A 89 12.01 9.99 -1.48
N HIS A 90 13.23 9.89 -1.99
CA HIS A 90 13.60 10.12 -3.39
C HIS A 90 13.98 8.83 -4.12
N LEU A 91 13.11 7.82 -4.08
CA LEU A 91 13.21 6.67 -4.98
C LEU A 91 13.08 7.15 -6.42
N THR A 92 14.19 7.17 -7.16
CA THR A 92 14.20 7.51 -8.59
C THR A 92 13.56 6.39 -9.40
N ASP A 93 13.12 6.68 -10.63
CA ASP A 93 12.60 5.64 -11.54
C ASP A 93 13.64 4.52 -11.77
N GLU A 94 14.93 4.84 -11.69
CA GLU A 94 16.03 3.88 -11.80
C GLU A 94 16.13 2.91 -10.62
N GLN A 95 15.68 3.32 -9.42
CA GLN A 95 15.73 2.50 -8.20
C GLN A 95 14.46 1.65 -8.00
N LEU A 96 13.40 1.94 -8.76
CA LEU A 96 12.12 1.25 -8.64
C LEU A 96 12.22 -0.26 -8.99
N PRO A 97 12.97 -0.69 -10.03
CA PRO A 97 13.21 -2.11 -10.30
C PRO A 97 13.85 -2.86 -9.12
N ASP A 98 14.84 -2.28 -8.43
CA ASP A 98 15.51 -2.92 -7.29
C ASP A 98 14.55 -3.12 -6.11
N LEU A 99 13.62 -2.18 -5.94
CA LEU A 99 12.57 -2.28 -4.93
C LEU A 99 11.56 -3.36 -5.29
N LEU A 100 11.11 -3.40 -6.54
CA LEU A 100 10.18 -4.40 -7.06
C LEU A 100 10.74 -5.82 -6.93
N ALA A 101 12.03 -6.01 -7.23
CA ALA A 101 12.68 -7.31 -7.12
C ALA A 101 12.57 -7.90 -5.70
N LYS A 102 12.64 -7.05 -4.65
CA LYS A 102 12.54 -7.50 -3.26
C LYS A 102 11.15 -8.04 -2.90
N LEU A 103 10.10 -7.61 -3.60
CA LEU A 103 8.71 -8.01 -3.32
C LEU A 103 8.36 -9.43 -3.81
N SER A 104 9.29 -10.08 -4.49
CA SER A 104 9.14 -11.41 -5.06
C SER A 104 10.24 -12.34 -4.56
N ASN A 105 9.86 -13.54 -4.16
CA ASN A 105 10.84 -14.57 -3.80
C ASN A 105 11.76 -14.98 -4.97
N ILE A 106 11.37 -14.70 -6.22
CA ILE A 106 12.13 -14.98 -7.43
C ILE A 106 12.63 -13.71 -8.14
N GLY A 107 12.49 -12.54 -7.52
CA GLY A 107 12.95 -11.27 -8.09
C GLY A 107 12.12 -10.75 -9.27
N ARG A 108 10.91 -11.28 -9.48
CA ARG A 108 10.04 -10.88 -10.61
C ARG A 108 8.86 -10.05 -10.14
N ALA A 109 8.82 -8.79 -10.54
CA ALA A 109 7.69 -7.91 -10.28
C ALA A 109 7.58 -6.81 -11.33
N LEU A 110 6.37 -6.32 -11.54
CA LEU A 110 6.02 -5.31 -12.54
C LEU A 110 5.06 -4.31 -11.89
N LEU A 111 5.16 -3.05 -12.29
CA LEU A 111 4.16 -2.05 -11.94
C LEU A 111 3.55 -1.45 -13.20
N ALA A 112 2.23 -1.59 -13.33
CA ALA A 112 1.46 -1.15 -14.49
C ALA A 112 0.32 -0.22 -14.10
N ASP A 113 -0.15 0.56 -15.06
CA ASP A 113 -1.38 1.35 -14.93
C ASP A 113 -2.62 0.50 -15.22
N GLN A 114 -3.80 1.13 -15.14
CA GLN A 114 -5.08 0.48 -15.41
C GLN A 114 -5.32 0.09 -16.89
N ASN A 115 -4.48 0.53 -17.82
CA ASN A 115 -4.53 0.19 -19.23
C ASN A 115 -3.51 -0.91 -19.60
N GLY A 116 -2.71 -1.35 -18.63
CA GLY A 116 -1.68 -2.36 -18.81
C GLY A 116 -0.34 -1.82 -19.29
N LEU A 117 -0.16 -0.49 -19.33
CA LEU A 117 1.14 0.10 -19.60
C LEU A 117 2.01 0.00 -18.34
N TYR A 118 3.10 -0.75 -18.43
CA TYR A 118 4.07 -0.81 -17.33
C TYR A 118 5.10 0.30 -17.40
N PHE A 119 5.54 0.75 -16.23
CA PHE A 119 6.55 1.82 -16.10
C PHE A 119 7.76 1.41 -15.27
N ALA A 120 7.68 0.30 -14.53
CA ALA A 120 8.83 -0.34 -13.90
C ALA A 120 8.69 -1.86 -13.89
N ASN A 121 9.82 -2.53 -14.12
CA ASN A 121 9.90 -3.98 -14.27
C ASN A 121 11.17 -4.50 -13.60
N ALA A 122 11.04 -5.62 -12.89
CA ALA A 122 12.14 -6.41 -12.35
C ALA A 122 11.97 -7.87 -12.79
N GLY A 123 13.02 -8.46 -13.34
CA GLY A 123 13.12 -9.89 -13.60
C GLY A 123 12.26 -10.49 -14.73
N PHE A 124 11.31 -9.74 -15.32
CA PHE A 124 10.67 -10.15 -16.58
C PHE A 124 11.46 -9.66 -17.79
N HIS A 125 11.44 -10.43 -18.89
CA HIS A 125 11.89 -9.93 -20.18
C HIS A 125 10.94 -8.85 -20.69
N HIS A 126 11.45 -7.88 -21.46
CA HIS A 126 10.68 -6.71 -21.93
C HIS A 126 9.37 -7.09 -22.64
N GLU A 127 9.43 -8.01 -23.59
CA GLU A 127 8.25 -8.52 -24.32
C GLU A 127 7.23 -9.19 -23.37
N THR A 128 7.72 -9.94 -22.39
CA THR A 128 6.85 -10.57 -21.39
C THR A 128 6.21 -9.54 -20.47
N ALA A 129 6.93 -8.47 -20.10
CA ALA A 129 6.43 -7.41 -19.23
C ALA A 129 5.27 -6.64 -19.86
N GLU A 130 5.30 -6.39 -21.18
CA GLU A 130 4.20 -5.76 -21.91
C GLU A 130 2.92 -6.61 -21.82
N GLU A 131 3.02 -7.89 -22.18
CA GLU A 131 1.89 -8.83 -22.14
C GLU A 131 1.36 -9.04 -20.71
N VAL A 132 2.25 -9.11 -19.72
CA VAL A 132 1.87 -9.23 -18.30
C VAL A 132 1.14 -7.97 -17.82
N GLY A 133 1.54 -6.78 -18.27
CA GLY A 133 0.84 -5.53 -17.96
C GLY A 133 -0.58 -5.53 -18.51
N ILE A 134 -0.76 -5.92 -19.77
CA ILE A 134 -2.07 -6.04 -20.41
C ILE A 134 -2.95 -7.04 -19.64
N LEU A 135 -2.43 -8.26 -19.39
CA LEU A 135 -3.13 -9.29 -18.62
C LEU A 135 -3.56 -8.79 -17.24
N ALA A 136 -2.68 -8.05 -16.55
CA ALA A 136 -2.98 -7.51 -15.23
C ALA A 136 -4.18 -6.56 -15.26
N SER A 137 -4.26 -5.70 -16.29
CA SER A 137 -5.39 -4.78 -16.47
C SER A 137 -6.72 -5.51 -16.67
N GLU A 138 -6.71 -6.59 -17.45
CA GLU A 138 -7.88 -7.41 -17.74
C GLU A 138 -8.37 -8.19 -16.50
N VAL A 139 -7.44 -8.83 -15.77
CA VAL A 139 -7.76 -9.59 -14.55
C VAL A 139 -8.35 -8.69 -13.48
N VAL A 140 -7.74 -7.53 -13.23
CA VAL A 140 -8.26 -6.56 -12.25
C VAL A 140 -9.65 -6.06 -12.69
N ALA A 141 -9.86 -5.78 -13.97
CA ALA A 141 -11.16 -5.36 -14.48
C ALA A 141 -12.25 -6.42 -14.29
N VAL A 142 -11.92 -7.72 -14.46
CA VAL A 142 -12.83 -8.82 -14.13
C VAL A 142 -13.18 -8.82 -12.64
N GLY A 143 -12.17 -8.68 -11.77
CA GLY A 143 -12.38 -8.62 -10.32
C GLY A 143 -13.29 -7.48 -9.89
N GLU A 144 -13.08 -6.28 -10.45
CA GLU A 144 -13.91 -5.11 -10.18
C GLU A 144 -15.36 -5.30 -10.64
N ARG A 145 -15.57 -5.88 -11.83
CA ARG A 145 -16.92 -6.17 -12.35
C ARG A 145 -17.71 -7.10 -11.42
N HIS A 146 -17.02 -8.00 -10.73
CA HIS A 146 -17.63 -8.98 -9.83
C HIS A 146 -17.47 -8.64 -8.34
N GLN A 147 -17.04 -7.43 -7.98
CA GLN A 147 -16.72 -7.09 -6.59
C GLN A 147 -17.88 -7.29 -5.61
N LEU A 148 -19.13 -7.07 -6.04
CA LEU A 148 -20.31 -7.23 -5.19
C LEU A 148 -20.56 -8.70 -4.84
N LEU A 149 -20.36 -9.60 -5.81
CA LEU A 149 -20.44 -11.04 -5.57
C LEU A 149 -19.38 -11.48 -4.54
N LEU A 150 -18.13 -11.05 -4.74
CA LEU A 150 -17.02 -11.42 -3.85
C LEU A 150 -17.26 -10.93 -2.43
N LYS A 151 -17.61 -9.65 -2.26
CA LYS A 151 -17.77 -9.05 -0.94
C LYS A 151 -19.06 -9.49 -0.24
N ASN A 152 -20.20 -9.41 -0.92
CA ASN A 152 -21.49 -9.55 -0.25
C ASN A 152 -21.98 -11.00 -0.19
N ASN A 153 -21.59 -11.83 -1.15
CA ASN A 153 -22.08 -13.21 -1.23
C ASN A 153 -21.04 -14.22 -0.76
N LEU A 154 -19.76 -13.98 -1.07
CA LEU A 154 -18.66 -14.89 -0.71
C LEU A 154 -17.83 -14.42 0.49
N ASN A 155 -18.10 -13.21 1.01
CA ASN A 155 -17.37 -12.62 2.15
C ASN A 155 -15.85 -12.48 1.91
N ILE A 156 -15.42 -12.38 0.65
CA ILE A 156 -14.03 -12.18 0.25
C ILE A 156 -13.76 -10.68 0.14
N HIS A 157 -12.87 -10.20 1.00
CA HIS A 157 -12.50 -8.78 1.09
C HIS A 157 -11.14 -8.46 0.46
N HIS A 158 -10.39 -9.49 0.09
CA HIS A 158 -9.11 -9.35 -0.60
C HIS A 158 -9.34 -8.93 -2.05
N THR A 159 -8.47 -8.07 -2.56
CA THR A 159 -8.56 -7.54 -3.93
C THR A 159 -7.50 -8.09 -4.87
N ALA A 160 -6.53 -8.84 -4.34
CA ALA A 160 -5.51 -9.51 -5.13
C ALA A 160 -6.08 -10.72 -5.89
N TRP A 161 -5.61 -10.92 -7.11
CA TRP A 161 -5.94 -12.07 -7.97
C TRP A 161 -4.66 -12.80 -8.35
N GLY A 162 -4.69 -14.12 -8.53
CA GLY A 162 -3.47 -14.84 -8.89
C GLY A 162 -3.68 -16.15 -9.63
N ILE A 163 -2.63 -16.56 -10.32
CA ILE A 163 -2.45 -17.86 -10.95
C ILE A 163 -1.70 -18.73 -9.94
N CYS A 164 -2.19 -19.94 -9.72
CA CYS A 164 -1.57 -20.89 -8.81
C CYS A 164 -1.34 -22.23 -9.49
N ASP A 165 -0.30 -22.93 -9.04
CA ASP A 165 -0.06 -24.30 -9.41
C ASP A 165 -1.12 -25.23 -8.77
N PRO A 166 -1.19 -26.53 -9.16
CA PRO A 166 -2.13 -27.47 -8.56
C PRO A 166 -1.97 -27.68 -7.04
N SER A 167 -0.85 -27.28 -6.44
CA SER A 167 -0.62 -27.33 -4.99
C SER A 167 -1.13 -26.08 -4.26
N GLY A 168 -1.60 -25.07 -5.01
CA GLY A 168 -2.08 -23.80 -4.49
C GLY A 168 -0.97 -22.77 -4.26
N GLN A 169 0.27 -23.05 -4.70
CA GLN A 169 1.35 -22.08 -4.65
C GLN A 169 1.19 -21.05 -5.76
N THR A 170 1.40 -19.78 -5.42
CA THR A 170 1.22 -18.69 -6.38
C THR A 170 2.39 -18.62 -7.37
N GLU A 171 2.05 -18.53 -8.65
CA GLU A 171 3.00 -18.34 -9.76
C GLU A 171 3.02 -16.89 -10.24
N LEU A 172 1.87 -16.21 -10.18
CA LEU A 172 1.71 -14.81 -10.58
C LEU A 172 0.54 -14.19 -9.83
N THR A 173 0.72 -13.01 -9.23
CA THR A 173 -0.34 -12.28 -8.50
C THR A 173 -0.46 -10.85 -8.99
N PHE A 174 -1.69 -10.36 -9.09
CA PHE A 174 -2.07 -9.02 -9.49
C PHE A 174 -2.71 -8.29 -8.30
N PHE A 175 -2.03 -7.27 -7.78
CA PHE A 175 -2.46 -6.45 -6.67
C PHE A 175 -2.94 -5.09 -7.19
N PRO A 176 -4.26 -4.82 -7.22
CA PRO A 176 -4.73 -3.47 -7.49
C PRO A 176 -4.36 -2.56 -6.32
N LEU A 177 -3.66 -1.46 -6.64
CA LEU A 177 -3.22 -0.43 -5.70
C LEU A 177 -3.90 0.89 -6.04
N TYR A 178 -4.62 1.45 -5.08
CA TYR A 178 -5.33 2.72 -5.21
C TYR A 178 -4.52 3.80 -4.51
N ILE A 179 -3.84 4.64 -5.31
CA ILE A 179 -2.94 5.70 -4.85
C ILE A 179 -3.58 7.05 -5.21
N GLY A 180 -4.26 7.67 -4.25
CA GLY A 180 -5.03 8.88 -4.52
C GLY A 180 -6.15 8.62 -5.53
N GLN A 181 -6.11 9.31 -6.68
CA GLN A 181 -7.05 9.07 -7.78
C GLN A 181 -6.53 8.07 -8.83
N SER A 182 -5.28 7.67 -8.73
CA SER A 182 -4.64 6.76 -9.67
C SER A 182 -4.81 5.31 -9.25
N LYS A 183 -5.14 4.44 -10.21
CA LYS A 183 -5.14 2.99 -10.05
C LYS A 183 -3.90 2.41 -10.72
N LEU A 184 -3.08 1.74 -9.93
CA LEU A 184 -1.91 1.00 -10.36
C LEU A 184 -2.13 -0.49 -10.09
N ILE A 185 -1.35 -1.34 -10.76
CA ILE A 185 -1.41 -2.78 -10.59
C ILE A 185 0.01 -3.27 -10.37
N LEU A 186 0.29 -3.74 -9.16
CA LEU A 186 1.54 -4.41 -8.82
C LEU A 186 1.39 -5.89 -9.19
N VAL A 187 2.19 -6.37 -10.13
CA VAL A 187 2.26 -7.77 -10.50
C VAL A 187 3.49 -8.39 -9.85
N ILE A 188 3.33 -9.54 -9.22
CA ILE A 188 4.43 -10.29 -8.58
C ILE A 188 4.45 -11.70 -9.12
N GLY A 189 5.58 -12.12 -9.69
CA GLY A 189 5.85 -13.50 -10.03
C GLY A 189 6.31 -14.29 -8.80
N GLY A 190 5.90 -15.55 -8.71
CA GLY A 190 6.16 -16.41 -7.55
C GLY A 190 5.34 -16.00 -6.31
N VAL A 191 5.92 -16.24 -5.13
CA VAL A 191 5.30 -15.95 -3.84
C VAL A 191 5.56 -14.47 -3.48
N PRO A 192 4.50 -13.67 -3.25
CA PRO A 192 4.64 -12.29 -2.83
C PRO A 192 5.23 -12.13 -1.43
N ASP A 193 6.18 -11.21 -1.28
CA ASP A 193 6.69 -10.75 0.01
C ASP A 193 6.35 -9.26 0.22
N LEU A 194 5.12 -9.01 0.64
CA LEU A 194 4.63 -7.65 0.93
C LEU A 194 4.81 -7.25 2.40
N ASN A 195 5.20 -8.18 3.28
CA ASN A 195 5.32 -7.93 4.71
C ASN A 195 6.73 -7.42 5.08
N GLN A 196 7.17 -6.38 4.38
CA GLN A 196 8.50 -5.79 4.54
C GLN A 196 8.51 -4.30 4.23
N GLU A 197 9.54 -3.61 4.73
CA GLU A 197 9.73 -2.17 4.53
C GLU A 197 9.82 -1.78 3.05
N ALA A 198 10.35 -2.66 2.18
CA ALA A 198 10.40 -2.42 0.74
C ALA A 198 9.02 -2.09 0.14
N PHE A 199 7.96 -2.74 0.64
CA PHE A 199 6.60 -2.43 0.20
C PHE A 199 6.13 -1.07 0.71
N VAL A 200 6.44 -0.71 1.97
CA VAL A 200 6.13 0.61 2.52
C VAL A 200 6.82 1.71 1.72
N SER A 201 8.11 1.56 1.41
CA SER A 201 8.87 2.50 0.58
C SER A 201 8.27 2.63 -0.83
N LEU A 202 7.78 1.53 -1.42
CA LEU A 202 7.12 1.56 -2.73
C LEU A 202 5.87 2.43 -2.65
N ILE A 203 5.00 2.18 -1.67
CA ILE A 203 3.75 2.93 -1.53
C ILE A 203 4.01 4.42 -1.24
N LYS A 204 5.02 4.75 -0.41
CA LYS A 204 5.44 6.13 -0.19
C LYS A 204 5.92 6.81 -1.48
N ALA A 205 6.78 6.14 -2.24
CA ALA A 205 7.29 6.66 -3.51
C ALA A 205 6.15 6.92 -4.51
N LEU A 206 5.16 6.03 -4.59
CA LEU A 206 3.98 6.21 -5.45
C LEU A 206 3.04 7.30 -4.94
N SER A 207 2.91 7.48 -3.62
CA SER A 207 2.03 8.49 -3.02
C SER A 207 2.51 9.93 -3.20
N ASN A 208 3.81 10.09 -3.46
CA ASN A 208 4.49 11.38 -3.67
C ASN A 208 4.72 11.73 -5.15
N ARG A 209 4.24 10.90 -6.07
CA ARG A 209 4.18 11.19 -7.52
C ARG A 209 2.89 11.94 -7.85
#